data_AF-A0A9N9JKH0-F1
#
_entry.id   AF-A0A9N9JKH0-F1
#
_cell.length_a   1.000
_cell.length_b   1.000
_cell.length_c   1.000
_cell.angle_alpha   90.00
_cell.angle_beta   90.00
_cell.angle_gamma   90.00
#
_symmetry.space_group_name_H-M   'P 1'
#
loop_
_entity.id
_entity.type
_entity.pdbx_description
1 polymer ?
#
loop_
_entity_poly.entity_id
_entity_poly.type
_entity_poly.pdbx_seq_one_letter_code
_entity_poly.pdbx_strand_id
1 'polypeptide(L)'
;MEINYSFINQPMTDYLVTFHHPYYHVPLSIGVSVTRAFAYRRRYTKHDALRLLKKKLSGVNSSTRNIANESVWKQILHIWCPSGKIASTVRRVYSRIGEEYKKNTLVMVTVVNCDWVFTDDKGRNK
;
A
#
# COMPACT_ATOMS: atom_id res chain seq x y z
N MET A 1 -17.64 -4.39 -1.22
CA MET A 1 -17.79 -4.24 -2.68
C MET A 1 -16.54 -4.86 -3.29
N GLU A 2 -16.70 -5.85 -4.16
CA GLU A 2 -15.59 -6.61 -4.76
C GLU A 2 -15.11 -5.87 -6.03
N ILE A 3 -13.79 -5.70 -6.19
CA ILE A 3 -13.23 -4.94 -7.33
C ILE A 3 -13.17 -5.86 -8.55
N ASN A 4 -13.77 -5.42 -9.66
CA ASN A 4 -13.70 -6.13 -10.92
C ASN A 4 -12.40 -5.79 -11.67
N TYR A 5 -11.57 -6.80 -11.92
CA TYR A 5 -10.32 -6.68 -12.69
C TYR A 5 -10.49 -7.32 -14.06
N SER A 6 -10.04 -6.64 -15.12
CA SER A 6 -10.11 -7.15 -16.49
C SER A 6 -9.16 -8.31 -16.79
N PHE A 7 -8.14 -8.52 -15.94
CA PHE A 7 -7.09 -9.52 -16.17
C PHE A 7 -6.78 -10.30 -14.88
N ILE A 8 -6.75 -11.63 -15.01
CA ILE A 8 -6.41 -12.56 -13.95
C ILE A 8 -4.89 -12.49 -13.68
N ASN A 9 -4.45 -12.67 -12.42
CA ASN A 9 -3.04 -12.67 -11.98
C ASN A 9 -2.24 -11.36 -12.10
N GLN A 10 -2.92 -10.21 -12.19
CA GLN A 10 -2.27 -8.90 -12.13
C GLN A 10 -2.21 -8.35 -10.70
N PRO A 11 -1.34 -7.36 -10.41
CA PRO A 11 -1.36 -6.66 -9.12
C PRO A 11 -2.76 -6.11 -8.84
N MET A 12 -3.29 -6.41 -7.65
CA MET A 12 -4.62 -6.00 -7.21
C MET A 12 -4.53 -4.87 -6.17
N THR A 13 -5.50 -3.98 -6.23
CA THR A 13 -5.85 -3.03 -5.16
C THR A 13 -6.69 -3.75 -4.12
N ASP A 14 -6.48 -3.49 -2.82
CA ASP A 14 -7.14 -4.26 -1.76
C ASP A 14 -8.61 -3.84 -1.59
N TYR A 15 -8.91 -2.54 -1.66
CA TYR A 15 -10.28 -2.03 -1.66
C TYR A 15 -10.41 -0.67 -2.36
N LEU A 16 -11.64 -0.34 -2.78
CA LEU A 16 -12.00 0.98 -3.30
C LEU A 16 -12.85 1.72 -2.27
N VAL A 17 -12.58 3.02 -2.15
CA VAL A 17 -13.40 3.95 -1.39
C VAL A 17 -14.05 4.91 -2.38
N THR A 18 -15.35 4.74 -2.58
CA THR A 18 -16.13 5.58 -3.48
C THR A 18 -16.88 6.63 -2.68
N PHE A 19 -16.82 7.89 -3.11
CA PHE A 19 -17.50 9.00 -2.46
C PHE A 19 -18.07 9.98 -3.49
N HIS A 20 -19.14 10.67 -3.10
CA HIS A 20 -19.72 11.76 -3.89
C HIS A 20 -19.11 13.07 -3.42
N HIS A 21 -18.56 13.83 -4.37
CA HIS A 21 -18.00 15.13 -4.09
C HIS A 21 -18.98 16.21 -4.57
N PRO A 22 -19.30 17.25 -3.77
CA PRO A 22 -20.34 18.22 -4.11
C PRO A 22 -20.14 18.93 -5.46
N TYR A 23 -18.89 19.04 -5.90
CA TYR A 23 -18.51 19.71 -7.15
C TYR A 23 -18.40 18.78 -8.36
N TYR A 24 -18.48 17.45 -8.19
CA TYR A 24 -18.37 16.50 -9.30
C TYR A 24 -19.70 15.75 -9.47
N HIS A 25 -20.21 15.75 -10.71
CA HIS A 25 -21.47 15.07 -11.06
C HIS A 25 -21.35 13.54 -11.18
N VAL A 26 -20.14 13.00 -10.97
CA VAL A 26 -19.86 11.56 -10.98
C VAL A 26 -19.17 11.16 -9.67
N PRO A 27 -19.42 9.96 -9.13
CA PRO A 27 -18.73 9.47 -7.95
C PRO A 27 -17.23 9.31 -8.24
N LEU A 28 -16.40 9.64 -7.25
CA LEU A 28 -14.95 9.46 -7.31
C LEU A 28 -14.54 8.25 -6.48
N SER A 29 -13.58 7.48 -6.99
CA SER A 29 -13.04 6.33 -6.26
C SER A 29 -11.55 6.53 -5.91
N ILE A 30 -11.17 6.14 -4.69
CA ILE A 30 -9.79 6.02 -4.25
C ILE A 30 -9.45 4.54 -4.13
N GLY A 31 -8.42 4.09 -4.83
CA GLY A 31 -7.87 2.76 -4.65
C GLY A 31 -6.92 2.72 -3.46
N VAL A 32 -7.09 1.72 -2.60
CA VAL A 32 -6.24 1.53 -1.43
C VAL A 32 -5.56 0.17 -1.51
N SER A 33 -4.23 0.19 -1.45
CA SER A 33 -3.40 -0.99 -1.25
C SER A 33 -2.76 -0.94 0.13
N VAL A 34 -2.84 -2.05 0.88
CA VAL A 34 -2.30 -2.20 2.22
C VAL A 34 -1.11 -3.15 2.20
N THR A 35 -0.09 -2.85 2.99
CA THR A 35 1.04 -3.75 3.18
C THR A 35 1.73 -3.52 4.53
N ARG A 36 2.61 -4.44 4.90
CA ARG A 36 3.38 -4.40 6.14
C ARG A 36 4.86 -4.21 5.82
N ALA A 37 5.49 -3.22 6.44
CA ALA A 37 6.95 -3.08 6.45
C ALA A 37 7.53 -3.91 7.59
N PHE A 38 7.69 -5.21 7.35
CA PHE A 38 8.14 -6.16 8.36
C PHE A 38 9.10 -7.19 7.78
N ALA A 39 10.04 -7.65 8.59
CA ALA A 39 10.97 -8.72 8.26
C ALA A 39 10.92 -9.76 9.38
N TYR A 40 10.45 -10.96 9.06
CA TYR A 40 10.28 -12.02 10.04
C TYR A 40 11.63 -12.53 10.55
N ARG A 41 11.78 -12.60 11.88
CA ARG A 41 12.98 -13.11 12.60
C ARG A 41 14.31 -12.43 12.23
N ARG A 42 14.28 -11.22 11.66
CA ARG A 42 15.48 -10.43 11.36
C ARG A 42 15.21 -8.94 11.41
N ARG A 43 16.27 -8.14 11.37
CA ARG A 43 16.15 -6.68 11.27
C ARG A 43 15.63 -6.27 9.90
N TYR A 44 14.67 -5.35 9.87
CA TYR A 44 14.20 -4.70 8.66
C TYR A 44 15.23 -3.68 8.18
N THR A 45 15.61 -3.75 6.91
CA THR A 45 16.71 -2.97 6.32
C THR A 45 16.22 -1.94 5.30
N LYS A 46 17.13 -1.06 4.87
CA LYS A 46 16.87 -0.14 3.75
C LYS A 46 16.59 -0.89 2.44
N HIS A 47 17.24 -2.04 2.23
CA HIS A 47 17.02 -2.88 1.05
C HIS A 47 15.60 -3.46 1.04
N ASP A 48 15.09 -3.88 2.20
CA ASP A 48 13.70 -4.35 2.33
C ASP A 48 12.70 -3.25 2.01
N ALA A 49 12.92 -2.04 2.52
CA ALA A 49 12.10 -0.88 2.19
C ALA A 49 12.11 -0.59 0.69
N LEU A 50 13.28 -0.63 0.05
CA LEU A 50 13.42 -0.36 -1.37
C LEU A 50 12.66 -1.41 -2.20
N ARG A 51 12.85 -2.69 -1.87
CA ARG A 51 12.18 -3.80 -2.55
C ARG A 51 10.66 -3.73 -2.35
N LEU A 52 10.19 -3.45 -1.13
CA LEU A 52 8.78 -3.28 -0.80
C LEU A 52 8.16 -2.14 -1.63
N LEU A 53 8.77 -0.95 -1.59
CA LEU A 53 8.27 0.24 -2.27
C LEU A 53 8.25 0.07 -3.79
N LYS A 54 9.34 -0.40 -4.40
CA LYS A 54 9.39 -0.66 -5.86
C LYS A 54 8.32 -1.65 -6.27
N LYS A 55 8.19 -2.79 -5.56
CA LYS A 55 7.17 -3.81 -5.87
C LYS A 55 5.76 -3.24 -5.76
N LYS A 56 5.45 -2.57 -4.66
CA LYS A 56 4.08 -2.11 -4.37
C LYS A 56 3.67 -0.90 -5.22
N LEU A 57 4.55 0.08 -5.40
CA LEU A 57 4.26 1.25 -6.24
C LEU A 57 4.12 0.88 -7.72
N SER A 58 4.97 -0.03 -8.24
CA SER A 58 4.76 -0.58 -9.59
C SER A 58 3.44 -1.34 -9.70
N GLY A 59 3.08 -2.11 -8.67
CA GLY A 59 1.81 -2.83 -8.61
C GLY A 59 0.60 -1.91 -8.67
N VAL A 60 0.57 -0.87 -7.83
CA VAL A 60 -0.51 0.14 -7.80
C VAL A 60 -0.65 0.88 -9.14
N ASN A 61 0.47 1.23 -9.76
CA ASN A 61 0.46 1.87 -11.07
C ASN A 61 -0.10 0.94 -12.16
N SER A 62 0.17 -0.36 -12.08
CA SER A 62 -0.40 -1.35 -13.00
C SER A 62 -1.87 -1.65 -12.71
N SER A 63 -2.27 -1.76 -11.44
CA SER A 63 -3.65 -2.05 -11.06
C SER A 63 -4.60 -0.93 -11.48
N THR A 64 -4.18 0.33 -11.34
CA THR A 64 -4.95 1.51 -11.79
C THR A 64 -5.33 1.43 -13.27
N ARG A 65 -4.46 0.90 -14.13
CA ARG A 65 -4.73 0.76 -15.58
C ARG A 65 -5.69 -0.38 -15.91
N ASN A 66 -5.86 -1.34 -15.00
CA ASN A 66 -6.60 -2.57 -15.24
C ASN A 66 -8.00 -2.58 -14.60
N ILE A 67 -8.43 -1.47 -14.00
CA ILE A 67 -9.77 -1.30 -13.46
C ILE A 67 -10.65 -0.82 -14.62
N ALA A 68 -11.50 -1.71 -15.16
CA ALA A 68 -12.31 -1.42 -16.35
C ALA A 68 -13.56 -0.58 -16.07
N ASN A 69 -14.12 -0.65 -14.86
CA ASN A 69 -15.48 -0.18 -14.61
C ASN A 69 -15.57 0.99 -13.63
N GLU A 70 -14.44 1.52 -13.15
CA GLU A 70 -14.41 2.66 -12.23
C GLU A 70 -13.29 3.65 -12.57
N SER A 71 -13.60 4.94 -12.47
CA SER A 71 -12.59 5.99 -12.57
C SER A 71 -11.87 6.15 -11.23
N VAL A 72 -10.66 5.60 -11.13
CA VAL A 72 -9.85 5.79 -9.93
C VAL A 72 -9.16 7.14 -9.97
N TRP A 73 -9.67 8.06 -9.16
CA TRP A 73 -9.17 9.43 -9.07
C TRP A 73 -7.80 9.50 -8.40
N LYS A 74 -7.55 8.67 -7.38
CA LYS A 74 -6.28 8.64 -6.65
C LYS A 74 -6.00 7.26 -6.04
N GLN A 75 -4.73 7.00 -5.76
CA GLN A 75 -4.31 5.77 -5.09
C GLN A 75 -3.70 6.08 -3.72
N ILE A 76 -3.88 5.16 -2.77
CA ILE A 76 -3.21 5.15 -1.46
C ILE A 76 -2.45 3.83 -1.32
N LEU A 77 -1.16 3.92 -1.04
CA LEU A 77 -0.38 2.79 -0.52
C LEU A 77 -0.21 2.96 0.98
N HIS A 78 -0.96 2.20 1.78
CA HIS A 78 -0.89 2.19 3.23
C HIS A 78 0.12 1.15 3.73
N ILE A 79 1.15 1.60 4.43
CA ILE A 79 2.23 0.76 4.96
C ILE A 79 2.18 0.77 6.48
N TRP A 80 1.86 -0.38 7.07
CA TRP A 80 1.92 -0.59 8.51
C TRP A 80 3.35 -0.92 8.94
N CYS A 81 3.82 -0.22 9.96
CA CYS A 81 5.16 -0.38 10.54
C CYS A 81 5.06 -0.77 12.01
N PRO A 82 5.88 -1.71 12.50
CA PRO A 82 5.86 -2.09 13.92
C PRO A 82 6.60 -1.08 14.82
N SER A 83 7.30 -0.10 14.25
CA SER A 83 7.98 0.94 15.02
C SER A 83 8.25 2.20 14.20
N GLY A 84 8.45 3.33 14.90
CA GLY A 84 8.85 4.59 14.29
C GLY A 84 10.20 4.52 13.56
N LYS A 85 11.12 3.64 13.99
CA LYS A 85 12.40 3.41 13.32
C LYS A 85 12.23 2.81 11.92
N ILE A 86 11.29 1.87 11.78
CA ILE A 86 10.97 1.26 10.49
C ILE A 86 10.22 2.26 9.62
N ALA A 87 9.22 2.96 10.16
CA ALA A 87 8.51 4.02 9.44
C ALA A 87 9.47 5.08 8.88
N SER A 88 10.44 5.53 9.69
CA SER A 88 11.48 6.47 9.27
C SER A 88 12.39 5.90 8.18
N THR A 89 12.64 4.58 8.19
CA THR A 89 13.41 3.91 7.15
C THR A 89 12.66 3.87 5.83
N VAL A 90 11.37 3.54 5.86
CA VAL A 90 10.49 3.58 4.68
C VAL A 90 10.45 5.00 4.11
N ARG A 91 10.22 6.03 4.93
CA ARG A 91 10.20 7.45 4.51
C ARG A 91 11.50 7.88 3.83
N ARG A 92 12.65 7.56 4.43
CA ARG A 92 13.97 7.90 3.86
C ARG A 92 14.20 7.22 2.52
N VAL A 93 13.82 5.95 2.39
CA VAL A 93 14.01 5.23 1.13
C VAL A 93 13.05 5.76 0.06
N TYR A 94 11.80 6.07 0.41
CA TYR A 94 10.85 6.71 -0.49
C TYR A 94 11.35 8.06 -1.03
N SER A 95 11.98 8.89 -0.19
CA SER A 95 12.54 10.18 -0.66
C SER A 95 13.61 10.02 -1.76
N ARG A 96 14.21 8.83 -1.88
CA ARG A 96 15.29 8.52 -2.84
C ARG A 96 14.85 7.60 -3.98
N ILE A 97 13.58 7.19 -4.01
CA ILE A 97 13.06 6.42 -5.14
C ILE A 97 12.87 7.36 -6.34
N GLY A 98 13.06 6.83 -7.55
CA GLY A 98 12.88 7.61 -8.76
C GLY A 98 11.43 8.07 -8.95
N GLU A 99 11.25 9.19 -9.64
CA GLU A 99 9.95 9.82 -9.91
C GLU A 99 9.00 8.91 -10.70
N GLU A 100 9.54 7.93 -11.44
CA GLU A 100 8.73 6.93 -12.15
C GLU A 100 7.84 6.09 -11.20
N TYR A 101 8.18 6.03 -9.91
CA TYR A 101 7.38 5.37 -8.88
C TYR A 101 6.46 6.33 -8.12
N LYS A 102 6.69 7.65 -8.18
CA LYS A 102 5.94 8.70 -7.45
C LYS A 102 4.83 9.31 -8.31
N LYS A 103 3.94 8.45 -8.82
CA LYS A 103 2.81 8.88 -9.67
C LYS A 103 1.63 9.36 -8.81
N ASN A 104 0.41 9.09 -9.25
CA ASN A 104 -0.84 9.47 -8.58
C ASN A 104 -1.14 8.64 -7.31
N THR A 105 -0.11 8.32 -6.51
CA THR A 105 -0.20 7.48 -5.31
C THR A 105 0.29 8.23 -4.09
N LEU A 106 -0.58 8.39 -3.09
CA LEU A 106 -0.22 8.85 -1.76
C LEU A 106 0.29 7.66 -0.93
N VAL A 107 1.51 7.77 -0.39
CA VAL A 107 2.05 6.74 0.50
C VAL A 107 1.77 7.13 1.95
N MET A 108 0.90 6.38 2.61
CA MET A 108 0.57 6.55 4.02
C MET A 108 1.38 5.56 4.85
N VAL A 109 2.12 6.04 5.85
CA VAL A 109 2.92 5.19 6.73
C VAL A 109 2.39 5.34 8.16
N THR A 110 1.93 4.24 8.75
CA THR A 110 1.36 4.23 10.09
C THR A 110 2.14 3.28 10.98
N VAL A 111 2.49 3.74 12.19
CA VAL A 111 3.04 2.87 13.23
C VAL A 111 1.86 2.20 13.94
N VAL A 112 1.89 0.87 14.01
CA VAL A 112 0.82 0.08 14.60
C VAL A 112 1.33 -0.58 15.88
N ASN A 113 0.65 -0.34 16.99
CA ASN A 113 0.98 -0.87 18.31
C ASN A 113 0.22 -2.18 18.60
N CYS A 114 0.27 -3.14 17.66
CA CYS A 114 -0.40 -4.42 17.75
C CYS A 114 0.48 -5.52 17.12
N ASP A 115 0.97 -6.47 17.91
CA ASP A 115 1.89 -7.50 17.42
C ASP A 115 1.23 -8.49 16.45
N TRP A 116 -0.05 -8.80 16.66
CA TRP A 116 -0.84 -9.71 15.81
C TRP A 116 -0.95 -9.23 14.35
N VAL A 117 -0.71 -7.94 14.10
CA VAL A 117 -0.63 -7.39 12.74
C VAL A 117 0.60 -7.90 12.00
N PHE A 118 1.69 -8.24 12.69
CA PHE A 118 2.97 -8.61 12.10
C PHE A 118 3.34 -10.09 12.28
N THR A 119 2.83 -10.72 13.34
CA THR A 119 3.14 -12.11 13.69
C THR A 119 1.87 -12.85 14.12
N ASP A 120 1.67 -14.06 13.62
CA ASP A 120 0.62 -14.94 14.13
C ASP A 120 1.04 -15.45 15.52
N ASP A 121 0.20 -15.20 16.53
CA ASP A 121 0.48 -15.49 17.94
C ASP A 121 0.32 -16.99 18.29
N LYS A 122 0.87 -17.88 17.46
CA LYS A 122 0.81 -19.34 17.70
C LYS A 122 1.94 -19.87 18.58
N GLY A 123 2.27 -19.18 19.68
CA GLY A 123 3.28 -19.70 20.60
C GLY A 123 3.76 -18.79 21.71
N ARG A 124 2.88 -18.43 22.65
CA ARG A 124 3.27 -18.07 24.02
C ARG A 124 2.34 -18.73 25.04
N ASN A 125 2.36 -20.07 25.07
CA ASN A 125 2.25 -20.76 26.35
C ASN A 125 3.68 -20.93 26.85
N LYS A 126 4.09 -20.00 27.71
CA LYS A 126 5.16 -20.20 28.70
C LYS A 126 4.55 -20.87 29.92
#